data_AF-A0A0U1KUY8-F1
#
_entry.id   AF-A0A0U1KUY8-F1
#
_cell.length_a   1.000
_cell.length_b   1.000
_cell.length_c   1.000
_cell.angle_alpha   90.00
_cell.angle_beta   90.00
_cell.angle_gamma   90.00
#
_symmetry.space_group_name_H-M   'P 1'
#
loop_
_entity.id
_entity.type
_entity.pdbx_description
1 polymer ?
#
loop_
_entity_poly.entity_id
_entity_poly.type
_entity_poly.pdbx_seq_one_letter_code
_entity_poly.pdbx_strand_id
1 'polypeptide(L)'
;MPITAPLAIVLIVASFIGAANSATYVLGMLTSGGGMNPSKKLRGFWGIAQGAVTIMLILVGGTTALKTLQTASIAAAFPVMLVMCYSIYKALSEESV
;
A
#
# COMPACT_ATOMS: atom_id res chain seq x y z
N MET A 1 7.58 -11.01 31.00
CA MET A 1 6.78 -9.95 30.34
C MET A 1 7.50 -8.60 30.08
N PRO A 2 8.72 -8.25 30.57
CA PRO A 2 9.23 -6.88 30.34
C PRO A 2 9.96 -6.67 29.00
N ILE A 3 10.61 -7.69 28.42
CA ILE A 3 11.42 -7.53 27.19
C ILE A 3 10.63 -7.68 25.88
N THR A 4 9.48 -8.35 25.93
CA THR A 4 8.68 -8.66 24.72
C THR A 4 8.02 -7.42 24.13
N ALA A 5 7.61 -6.46 24.98
CA ALA A 5 7.00 -5.21 24.52
C ALA A 5 7.97 -4.32 23.69
N PRO A 6 9.19 -3.98 24.17
CA PRO A 6 10.12 -3.18 23.37
C PRO A 6 10.58 -3.92 22.11
N LEU A 7 10.78 -5.24 22.19
CA LEU A 7 11.15 -6.06 21.03
C LEU A 7 10.04 -6.08 19.97
N ALA A 8 8.78 -6.20 20.38
CA ALA A 8 7.64 -6.16 19.47
C ALA A 8 7.52 -4.79 18.78
N ILE A 9 7.73 -3.69 19.51
CA ILE A 9 7.70 -2.34 18.93
C ILE A 9 8.77 -2.20 17.85
N VAL A 10 10.00 -2.66 18.10
CA VAL A 10 11.10 -2.61 17.10
C VAL A 10 10.73 -3.41 15.85
N LEU A 11 10.18 -4.62 16.02
CA LEU A 11 9.73 -5.46 14.90
C LEU A 11 8.63 -4.79 14.08
N ILE A 12 7.61 -4.22 14.74
CA ILE A 12 6.50 -3.52 14.07
C ILE A 12 7.05 -2.34 13.25
N VAL A 13 7.94 -1.54 13.83
CA VAL A 13 8.55 -0.39 13.14
C VAL A 13 9.38 -0.86 11.95
N ALA A 14 10.21 -1.89 12.10
CA ALA A 14 11.04 -2.41 11.01
C ALA A 14 10.20 -2.96 9.85
N SER A 15 9.17 -3.77 10.15
CA SER A 15 8.24 -4.29 9.15
C SER A 15 7.43 -3.18 8.48
N PHE A 16 7.06 -2.14 9.22
CA PHE A 16 6.35 -0.99 8.66
C PHE A 16 7.23 -0.20 7.68
N ILE A 17 8.49 0.07 8.03
CA ILE A 17 9.44 0.78 7.15
C ILE A 17 9.67 -0.02 5.85
N GLY A 18 9.83 -1.34 5.97
CA GLY A 18 9.98 -2.22 4.81
C GLY A 18 8.75 -2.19 3.89
N ALA A 19 7.55 -2.30 4.46
CA ALA A 19 6.30 -2.21 3.71
C ALA A 19 6.10 -0.85 3.04
N ALA A 20 6.37 0.25 3.75
CA ALA A 20 6.24 1.61 3.23
C ALA A 20 7.22 1.90 2.08
N ASN A 21 8.46 1.40 2.16
CA ASN A 21 9.44 1.54 1.09
C ASN A 21 9.00 0.81 -0.19
N SER A 22 8.45 -0.41 -0.06
CA SER A 22 7.93 -1.17 -1.21
C SER A 22 6.71 -0.51 -1.82
N ALA A 23 5.77 0.00 -1.00
CA ALA A 23 4.59 0.71 -1.49
C ALA A 23 4.97 1.96 -2.30
N THR A 24 5.79 2.85 -1.72
CA THR A 24 6.23 4.09 -2.41
C THR A 24 7.05 3.81 -3.66
N TYR A 25 7.76 2.67 -3.71
CA TYR A 25 8.46 2.24 -4.91
C TYR A 25 7.49 1.83 -6.03
N VAL A 26 6.50 0.98 -5.74
CA VAL A 26 5.47 0.56 -6.72
C VAL A 26 4.69 1.77 -7.24
N LEU A 27 4.23 2.65 -6.36
CA LEU A 27 3.52 3.87 -6.78
C LEU A 27 4.41 4.79 -7.63
N GLY A 28 5.70 4.88 -7.28
CA GLY A 28 6.70 5.58 -8.09
C GLY A 28 6.84 4.99 -9.49
N MET A 29 6.92 3.66 -9.63
CA MET A 29 7.00 3.00 -10.93
C MET A 29 5.75 3.25 -11.78
N LEU A 30 4.56 3.13 -11.18
CA LEU A 30 3.28 3.37 -11.86
C LEU A 30 3.17 4.81 -12.36
N THR A 31 3.65 5.78 -11.58
CA THR A 31 3.57 7.22 -11.94
C THR A 31 4.68 7.67 -12.89
N SER A 32 5.79 6.93 -12.99
CA SER A 32 6.89 7.18 -13.93
C SER A 32 6.72 6.46 -15.28
N GLY A 33 5.53 5.93 -15.59
CA GLY A 33 5.28 5.25 -16.87
C GLY A 33 5.96 3.87 -16.99
N GLY A 34 6.17 3.18 -15.87
CA GLY A 34 6.77 1.84 -15.85
C GLY A 34 8.30 1.82 -15.73
N GLY A 35 8.94 2.97 -15.49
CA GLY A 35 10.39 3.02 -15.26
C GLY A 35 10.81 2.22 -14.03
N MET A 36 11.62 1.17 -14.22
CA MET A 36 12.12 0.28 -13.16
C MET A 36 12.96 0.99 -12.09
N ASN A 37 13.31 2.26 -12.26
CA ASN A 37 14.08 3.01 -11.27
C ASN A 37 13.45 4.40 -11.04
N PRO A 38 12.33 4.47 -10.30
CA PRO A 38 11.61 5.73 -10.09
C PRO A 38 12.50 6.76 -9.38
N SER A 39 12.43 8.01 -9.83
CA SER A 39 13.22 9.11 -9.29
C SER A 39 12.97 9.28 -7.78
N LYS A 40 14.04 9.55 -7.01
CA LYS A 40 13.96 9.72 -5.54
C LYS A 40 12.93 10.79 -5.13
N LYS A 41 12.71 11.81 -5.97
CA LYS A 41 11.72 12.87 -5.76
C LYS A 41 10.28 12.33 -5.77
N LEU A 42 9.99 11.41 -6.70
CA LEU A 42 8.65 10.83 -6.86
C LEU A 42 8.31 9.86 -5.73
N ARG A 43 9.30 9.10 -5.25
CA ARG A 43 9.16 8.23 -4.06
C ARG A 43 8.89 9.07 -2.81
N GLY A 44 9.61 10.18 -2.64
CA GLY A 44 9.39 11.13 -1.55
C GLY A 44 7.99 11.78 -1.59
N PHE A 45 7.54 12.21 -2.78
CA PHE A 45 6.19 12.74 -2.97
C PHE A 45 5.10 11.76 -2.54
N TRP A 46 5.18 10.50 -3.01
CA TRP A 46 4.21 9.47 -2.62
C TRP A 46 4.27 9.10 -1.14
N GLY A 47 5.46 9.11 -0.53
CA GLY A 47 5.60 8.92 0.92
C GLY A 47 4.90 10.02 1.72
N ILE A 48 5.08 11.28 1.33
CA ILE A 48 4.42 12.43 1.97
C ILE A 48 2.90 12.37 1.75
N ALA A 49 2.46 12.04 0.53
CA ALA A 49 1.04 11.90 0.22
C ALA A 49 0.36 10.82 1.09
N GLN A 50 1.01 9.66 1.28
CA GLN A 50 0.49 8.60 2.14
C GLN A 50 0.43 9.02 3.62
N GLY A 51 1.43 9.78 4.09
CA GLY A 51 1.42 10.39 5.43
C GLY A 51 0.29 11.40 5.61
N ALA A 52 0.05 12.27 4.62
CA ALA A 52 -1.04 13.23 4.63
C ALA A 52 -2.41 12.55 4.70
N VAL A 53 -2.63 11.48 3.91
CA VAL A 53 -3.87 10.67 3.97
C VAL A 53 -4.04 10.04 5.35
N THR A 54 -2.96 9.55 5.95
CA THR A 54 -3.00 8.96 7.30
C THR A 54 -3.42 9.99 8.35
N ILE A 55 -2.83 11.18 8.32
CA ILE A 55 -3.20 12.28 9.24
C ILE A 55 -4.67 12.64 9.05
N MET A 56 -5.12 12.80 7.81
CA MET A 56 -6.50 13.14 7.51
C MET A 56 -7.48 12.06 7.99
N LEU A 57 -7.12 10.79 7.84
CA LEU A 57 -7.94 9.66 8.28
C LEU A 57 -8.03 9.56 9.81
N ILE A 58 -6.95 9.88 10.53
CA ILE A 58 -6.95 9.95 11.99
C ILE A 58 -7.83 11.12 12.48
N LEU A 59 -7.69 12.29 11.86
CA LEU A 59 -8.46 13.49 12.23
C LEU A 59 -9.97 13.31 12.01
N VAL A 60 -10.38 12.71 10.89
CA VAL A 60 -11.79 12.49 10.55
C VAL A 60 -12.36 11.25 11.24
N GLY A 61 -11.57 10.20 11.38
CA GLY A 61 -12.03 8.90 11.84
C GLY A 61 -12.10 8.75 13.37
N GLY A 62 -11.24 9.43 14.14
CA GLY A 62 -11.19 9.28 15.60
C GLY A 62 -11.13 7.80 16.02
N THR A 63 -12.07 7.35 16.86
CA THR A 63 -12.21 5.93 17.27
C THR A 63 -12.69 5.00 16.16
N THR A 64 -13.32 5.54 15.12
CA THR A 64 -13.82 4.79 13.95
C THR A 64 -12.79 4.72 12.82
N ALA A 65 -11.64 5.39 12.95
CA ALA A 65 -10.59 5.42 11.93
C ALA A 65 -10.20 4.02 11.44
N LEU A 66 -10.10 3.05 12.35
CA LEU A 66 -9.76 1.68 12.01
C LEU A 66 -10.84 0.99 11.16
N LYS A 67 -12.12 1.21 11.49
CA LYS A 67 -13.26 0.67 10.74
C LYS A 67 -13.36 1.33 9.37
N THR A 68 -13.21 2.66 9.31
CA THR A 68 -13.22 3.41 8.05
C THR A 68 -12.08 2.95 7.13
N LEU A 69 -10.86 2.76 7.66
CA LEU A 69 -9.74 2.23 6.90
C LEU A 69 -10.03 0.84 6.34
N GLN A 70 -10.63 -0.04 7.15
CA GLN A 70 -10.98 -1.39 6.73
C GLN A 70 -12.06 -1.38 5.63
N THR A 71 -13.12 -0.60 5.80
CA THR A 71 -14.18 -0.46 4.79
C THR A 71 -13.63 0.14 3.49
N ALA A 72 -12.81 1.19 3.57
CA ALA A 72 -12.20 1.82 2.40
C ALA A 72 -11.25 0.86 1.68
N SER A 73 -10.44 0.09 2.41
CA SER A 73 -9.52 -0.89 1.84
C SER A 73 -10.27 -2.00 1.10
N ILE A 74 -11.34 -2.55 1.69
CA ILE A 74 -12.17 -3.57 1.04
C ILE A 74 -12.86 -3.00 -0.21
N ALA A 75 -13.46 -1.81 -0.09
CA ALA A 75 -14.15 -1.17 -1.20
C ALA A 75 -13.22 -0.86 -2.37
N ALA A 76 -11.97 -0.46 -2.11
CA ALA A 76 -10.97 -0.18 -3.14
C ALA A 76 -10.37 -1.46 -3.75
N ALA A 77 -10.09 -2.48 -2.95
CA ALA A 77 -9.44 -3.71 -3.41
C ALA A 77 -10.37 -4.63 -4.21
N PHE A 78 -11.67 -4.67 -3.86
CA PHE A 78 -12.65 -5.58 -4.46
C PHE A 78 -12.74 -5.48 -6.01
N PRO A 79 -12.96 -4.29 -6.62
CA PRO A 79 -13.07 -4.20 -8.08
C PRO A 79 -11.74 -4.52 -8.78
N VAL A 80 -10.61 -4.12 -8.21
CA VAL A 80 -9.28 -4.36 -8.80
C VAL A 80 -8.98 -5.85 -8.86
N MET A 81 -9.34 -6.61 -7.82
CA MET A 81 -9.12 -8.06 -7.78
C MET A 81 -9.89 -8.78 -8.89
N LEU A 82 -11.14 -8.39 -9.16
CA LEU A 82 -11.94 -8.99 -10.24
C LEU A 82 -11.33 -8.72 -11.63
N VAL A 83 -10.86 -7.50 -11.87
CA VAL A 83 -10.19 -7.15 -13.13
C VAL A 83 -8.90 -7.95 -13.30
N MET A 84 -8.09 -8.06 -12.24
CA MET A 84 -6.84 -8.83 -12.26
C MET A 84 -7.09 -10.32 -12.57
N CYS A 85 -8.10 -10.94 -11.95
CA CYS A 85 -8.47 -12.32 -12.23
C CYS A 85 -8.91 -12.50 -13.70
N TYR A 86 -9.70 -11.57 -14.24
CA TYR A 86 -10.12 -11.61 -15.64
C TYR A 86 -8.94 -11.44 -16.61
N SER A 87 -8.03 -10.49 -16.35
CA SER A 87 -6.83 -10.28 -17.16
C SER A 87 -5.90 -11.49 -17.17
N ILE A 88 -5.71 -12.15 -16.02
CA ILE A 88 -4.93 -13.38 -15.92
C ILE A 88 -5.61 -14.52 -16.70
N TYR A 89 -6.92 -14.69 -16.56
CA TYR A 89 -7.66 -15.71 -17.32
C TYR A 89 -7.52 -15.50 -18.83
N LYS A 90 -7.70 -14.25 -19.30
CA LYS A 90 -7.53 -13.90 -20.71
C LYS A 90 -6.10 -14.19 -21.20
N ALA A 91 -5.08 -13.75 -20.45
CA ALA A 91 -3.69 -13.95 -20.82
C ALA A 91 -3.31 -15.44 -20.92
N LEU A 92 -3.79 -16.26 -19.97
CA LEU A 92 -3.61 -17.71 -20.00
C LEU A 92 -4.33 -18.36 -21.19
N SER A 93 -5.53 -17.90 -21.54
CA SER A 93 -6.26 -18.41 -22.71
C SER A 93 -5.58 -18.03 -24.04
N GLU A 94 -4.97 -16.84 -24.14
CA GLU A 94 -4.19 -16.42 -25.32
C GLU A 94 -2.88 -17.20 -25.48
N GLU A 95 -2.24 -17.66 -24.39
CA GLU A 95 -1.02 -18.49 -24.46
C GLU A 95 -1.30 -19.98 -24.71
N SER A 96 -2.53 -20.45 -24.46
CA SER A 96 -2.93 -21.84 -24.69
C SER A 96 -3.35 -22.17 -26.14
N VAL A 97 -3.18 -21.23 -27.08
CA VAL A 97 -3.50 -21.38 -28.51
C VAL A 97 -2.22 -21.44 -29.36
#